data_AF-A0A820M0R4-F1
#
_entry.id   AF-A0A820M0R4-F1
#
_cell.length_a   1.000
_cell.length_b   1.000
_cell.length_c   1.000
_cell.angle_alpha   90.00
_cell.angle_beta   90.00
_cell.angle_gamma   90.00
#
_symmetry.space_group_name_H-M   'P 1'
#
loop_
_entity.id
_entity.type
_entity.pdbx_description
1 polymer ?
#
loop_
_entity_poly.entity_id
_entity_poly.type
_entity_poly.pdbx_seq_one_letter_code
_entity_poly.pdbx_strand_id
1 'polypeptide(L)'
;GACYQFELALGLIDWIGNILSTVFITFIINIIIIMRHLVQKHRMKRAVVSINRTQQWRRSLKLSAQLIAASLLYIIGWIPYTTIGLIQIFENTQELSYLLSTYFVYVPYIQTLFLPIICLLFMPDMRHKLHSLFTESYFG
;
A
#
# COMPACT_ATOMS: atom_id res chain seq x y z
N GLY A 1 10.29 12.97 -10.76
CA GLY A 1 9.93 12.88 -12.19
C GLY A 1 11.08 12.24 -12.92
N ALA A 2 10.80 11.45 -13.96
CA ALA A 2 11.83 10.79 -14.77
C ALA A 2 12.65 11.86 -15.53
N CYS A 3 13.94 11.99 -15.21
CA CYS A 3 14.84 12.96 -15.85
C CYS A 3 15.22 12.59 -17.29
N TYR A 4 14.89 11.38 -17.76
CA TYR A 4 15.37 10.83 -19.03
C TYR A 4 14.24 10.42 -20.00
N GLN A 5 13.13 11.16 -20.03
CA GLN A 5 11.99 10.85 -20.91
C GLN A 5 12.32 10.90 -22.42
N PHE A 6 13.39 11.58 -22.84
CA PHE A 6 13.75 11.76 -24.26
C PHE A 6 14.66 10.65 -24.81
N GLU A 7 15.32 9.89 -23.94
CA GLU A 7 16.25 8.82 -24.31
C GLU A 7 15.59 7.48 -23.99
N LEU A 8 15.13 6.76 -25.03
CA LEU A 8 14.32 5.53 -24.87
C LEU A 8 15.01 4.48 -23.98
N ALA A 9 16.33 4.30 -24.14
CA ALA A 9 17.11 3.33 -23.38
C ALA A 9 17.23 3.71 -21.90
N LEU A 10 17.53 4.97 -21.58
CA LEU A 10 17.62 5.45 -20.20
C LEU A 10 16.24 5.51 -19.53
N GLY A 11 15.20 5.90 -20.26
CA GLY A 11 13.82 5.90 -19.78
C GLY A 11 13.33 4.50 -19.42
N LEU A 12 13.66 3.48 -20.23
CA LEU A 12 13.37 2.08 -19.92
C LEU A 12 14.12 1.60 -18.67
N ILE A 13 15.40 1.92 -18.53
CA ILE A 13 16.19 1.51 -17.36
C ILE A 13 15.65 2.15 -16.08
N ASP A 14 15.30 3.44 -16.09
CA ASP A 14 14.71 4.12 -14.94
C ASP A 14 13.31 3.56 -14.62
N TRP A 15 12.49 3.32 -15.64
CA TRP A 15 11.16 2.73 -15.47
C TRP A 15 11.23 1.31 -14.90
N ILE A 16 12.08 0.45 -15.44
CA ILE A 16 12.29 -0.93 -14.94
C ILE A 16 12.89 -0.89 -13.52
N GLY A 17 13.95 -0.12 -13.34
CA GLY A 17 14.70 -0.08 -12.08
C GLY A 17 13.88 0.47 -10.92
N ASN A 18 13.05 1.48 -11.16
CA ASN A 18 12.34 2.19 -10.10
C ASN A 18 10.90 1.68 -9.92
N ILE A 19 10.14 1.56 -11.01
CA ILE A 19 8.73 1.16 -10.97
C ILE A 19 8.60 -0.36 -10.88
N LEU A 20 9.21 -1.11 -11.80
CA LEU A 20 9.05 -2.57 -11.82
C LEU A 20 9.65 -3.21 -10.57
N SER A 21 10.83 -2.75 -10.13
CA SER A 21 11.45 -3.22 -8.88
C SER A 21 10.54 -3.01 -7.67
N THR A 22 9.97 -1.80 -7.53
CA THR A 22 9.11 -1.49 -6.39
C THR A 22 7.81 -2.32 -6.43
N VAL A 23 7.20 -2.50 -7.61
CA VAL A 23 6.01 -3.35 -7.76
C VAL A 23 6.35 -4.81 -7.43
N PHE A 24 7.50 -5.31 -7.87
CA PHE A 24 7.95 -6.68 -7.61
C PHE A 24 8.23 -6.92 -6.11
N ILE A 25 8.90 -5.99 -5.45
CA ILE A 25 9.15 -6.05 -4.00
C ILE A 25 7.83 -6.04 -3.24
N THR A 26 6.92 -5.13 -3.57
CA THR A 26 5.59 -5.06 -2.94
C THR A 26 4.81 -6.36 -3.14
N PHE A 27 4.88 -6.95 -4.35
CA PHE A 27 4.25 -8.23 -4.64
C PHE A 27 4.82 -9.37 -3.78
N ILE A 28 6.15 -9.47 -3.66
CA ILE A 28 6.81 -10.48 -2.81
C ILE A 28 6.40 -10.29 -1.34
N ILE A 29 6.44 -9.06 -0.83
CA ILE A 29 6.03 -8.75 0.55
C ILE A 29 4.58 -9.19 0.79
N ASN A 30 3.67 -8.90 -0.16
CA ASN A 30 2.28 -9.34 -0.08
C ASN A 30 2.13 -10.85 -0.04
N ILE A 31 2.85 -11.58 -0.90
CA ILE A 31 2.86 -13.04 -0.87
C ILE A 31 3.35 -13.56 0.47
N ILE A 32 4.46 -13.02 0.99
CA ILE A 32 5.01 -13.44 2.29
C ILE A 32 3.98 -13.20 3.41
N ILE A 33 3.28 -12.07 3.39
CA ILE A 33 2.23 -11.74 4.37
C ILE A 33 1.06 -12.73 4.26
N ILE A 34 0.58 -13.01 3.05
CA ILE A 34 -0.50 -13.97 2.79
C ILE A 34 -0.07 -15.37 3.26
N MET A 35 1.14 -15.81 2.92
CA MET A 35 1.69 -17.11 3.33
C MET A 35 1.80 -17.21 4.84
N ARG A 36 2.35 -16.20 5.52
CA ARG A 36 2.40 -16.15 7.00
C ARG A 36 1.00 -16.23 7.60
N HIS A 37 0.04 -15.52 7.02
CA HIS A 37 -1.36 -15.54 7.45
C HIS A 37 -2.00 -16.93 7.28
N LEU A 38 -1.78 -17.58 6.13
CA LEU A 38 -2.28 -18.93 5.86
C LEU A 38 -1.65 -19.97 6.80
N VAL A 39 -0.33 -19.92 7.02
CA VAL A 39 0.37 -20.81 7.94
C VAL A 39 -0.13 -20.62 9.37
N GLN A 40 -0.32 -19.37 9.82
CA GLN A 40 -0.87 -19.10 11.15
C GLN A 40 -2.30 -19.61 11.27
N LYS A 41 -3.17 -19.37 10.28
CA LYS A 41 -4.53 -19.91 10.22
C LYS A 41 -4.55 -21.44 10.31
N HIS A 42 -3.61 -22.10 9.64
CA HIS A 42 -3.53 -23.56 9.61
C HIS A 42 -2.99 -24.15 10.93
N ARG A 43 -1.96 -23.54 11.53
CA ARG A 43 -1.44 -23.94 12.85
C ARG A 43 -2.49 -23.78 13.95
N MET A 44 -3.34 -22.76 13.87
CA MET A 44 -4.37 -22.46 14.87
C MET A 44 -5.56 -23.41 14.80
N LYS A 45 -5.97 -23.87 13.60
CA LYS A 45 -6.98 -24.93 13.47
C LYS A 45 -6.59 -26.22 14.21
N ARG A 46 -5.28 -26.45 14.45
CA ARG A 46 -4.78 -27.58 15.23
C ARG A 46 -4.62 -27.31 16.74
N ALA A 47 -4.76 -26.06 17.22
CA ALA A 47 -4.37 -25.65 18.57
C ALA A 47 -5.51 -25.03 19.41
N VAL A 48 -6.71 -25.62 19.34
CA VAL A 48 -8.02 -25.12 19.84
C VAL A 48 -8.15 -24.89 21.38
N VAL A 49 -7.11 -25.00 22.20
CA VAL A 49 -7.30 -25.19 23.67
C VAL A 49 -6.97 -23.98 24.58
N SER A 50 -6.57 -22.79 24.12
CA SER A 50 -6.25 -21.67 25.04
C SER A 50 -7.06 -20.39 24.79
N ILE A 51 -7.96 -20.08 25.73
CA ILE A 51 -8.89 -18.93 25.75
C ILE A 51 -8.15 -17.57 25.62
N ASN A 52 -6.94 -17.42 26.18
CA ASN A 52 -6.16 -16.18 26.10
C ASN A 52 -5.48 -15.95 24.73
N ARG A 53 -5.28 -16.98 23.90
CA ARG A 53 -4.70 -16.81 22.55
C ARG A 53 -5.66 -16.14 21.56
N THR A 54 -6.96 -16.22 21.81
CA THR A 54 -8.01 -15.70 20.92
C THR A 54 -7.93 -14.18 20.77
N GLN A 55 -7.56 -13.46 21.83
CA GLN A 55 -7.46 -11.99 21.81
C GLN A 55 -6.21 -11.52 21.06
N GLN A 56 -5.05 -12.14 21.30
CA GLN A 56 -3.82 -11.84 20.57
C GLN A 56 -3.94 -12.18 19.08
N TRP A 57 -4.71 -13.21 18.73
CA TRP A 57 -5.06 -13.56 17.36
C TRP A 57 -5.94 -12.51 16.67
N ARG A 58 -7.01 -12.05 17.33
CA ARG A 58 -7.83 -10.95 16.78
C ARG A 58 -7.00 -9.71 16.50
N ARG A 59 -5.97 -9.42 17.32
CA ARG A 59 -5.01 -8.35 17.07
C ARG A 59 -4.12 -8.62 15.85
N SER A 60 -3.53 -9.82 15.72
CA SER A 60 -2.68 -10.13 14.55
C SER A 60 -3.47 -10.14 13.23
N LEU A 61 -4.72 -10.62 13.24
CA LEU A 61 -5.61 -10.57 12.08
C LEU A 61 -5.89 -9.15 11.61
N LYS A 62 -6.12 -8.21 12.54
CA LYS A 62 -6.35 -6.80 12.21
C LYS A 62 -5.11 -6.15 11.59
N LEU A 63 -3.92 -6.41 12.14
CA LEU A 63 -2.66 -5.93 11.57
C LEU A 63 -2.40 -6.51 10.18
N SER A 64 -2.66 -7.80 9.96
CA SER A 64 -2.55 -8.40 8.63
C SER A 64 -3.57 -7.81 7.65
N ALA A 65 -4.80 -7.57 8.08
CA ALA A 65 -5.83 -6.93 7.25
C ALA A 65 -5.46 -5.49 6.88
N GLN A 66 -4.85 -4.73 7.80
CA GLN A 66 -4.30 -3.39 7.51
C GLN A 66 -3.23 -3.44 6.43
N LEU A 67 -2.26 -4.34 6.57
CA LEU A 67 -1.19 -4.52 5.59
C LEU A 67 -1.75 -4.88 4.22
N ILE A 68 -2.70 -5.82 4.16
CA ILE A 68 -3.35 -6.20 2.89
C ILE A 68 -4.12 -5.03 2.29
N ALA A 69 -4.88 -4.28 3.10
CA ALA A 69 -5.63 -3.12 2.64
C ALA A 69 -4.71 -2.00 2.13
N ALA A 70 -3.62 -1.71 2.84
CA ALA A 70 -2.60 -0.75 2.43
C ALA A 70 -1.94 -1.18 1.11
N SER A 71 -1.63 -2.46 0.96
CA SER A 71 -1.04 -3.01 -0.27
C SER A 71 -1.99 -2.98 -1.46
N LEU A 72 -3.28 -3.27 -1.27
CA LEU A 72 -4.29 -3.13 -2.32
C LEU A 72 -4.45 -1.67 -2.74
N LEU A 73 -4.49 -0.75 -1.76
CA LEU A 73 -4.54 0.68 -2.03
C LEU A 73 -3.33 1.16 -2.82
N TYR A 74 -2.13 0.66 -2.49
CA TYR A 74 -0.90 0.92 -3.25
C TYR A 74 -1.03 0.45 -4.70
N ILE A 75 -1.43 -0.80 -4.92
CA ILE A 75 -1.59 -1.35 -6.27
C ILE A 75 -2.59 -0.52 -7.08
N ILE A 76 -3.76 -0.21 -6.51
CA ILE A 76 -4.80 0.58 -7.18
C ILE A 76 -4.31 1.99 -7.52
N GLY A 77 -3.59 2.66 -6.62
CA GLY A 77 -3.07 4.01 -6.83
C GLY A 77 -1.96 4.07 -7.89
N TRP A 78 -1.14 3.02 -7.99
CA TRP A 78 -0.02 2.99 -8.92
C TRP A 78 -0.38 2.49 -10.33
N ILE A 79 -1.33 1.56 -10.47
CA ILE A 79 -1.74 1.02 -11.79
C ILE A 79 -1.98 2.12 -12.84
N PRO A 80 -2.83 3.14 -12.64
CA PRO A 80 -3.13 4.10 -13.70
C PRO A 80 -1.88 4.90 -14.12
N TYR A 81 -1.04 5.28 -13.16
CA TYR A 81 0.22 5.97 -13.44
C TYR A 81 1.21 5.10 -14.22
N THR A 82 1.37 3.82 -13.83
CA THR A 82 2.31 2.91 -14.51
C THR A 82 1.84 2.53 -15.90
N THR A 83 0.52 2.34 -16.09
CA THR A 83 -0.05 1.98 -17.39
C THR A 83 0.14 3.12 -18.40
N ILE A 84 -0.16 4.36 -18.01
CA ILE A 84 0.01 5.53 -18.89
C ILE A 84 1.50 5.82 -19.12
N GLY A 85 2.35 5.67 -18.11
CA GLY A 85 3.79 5.82 -18.26
C GLY A 85 4.38 4.81 -19.26
N LEU A 86 3.88 3.57 -19.30
CA LEU A 86 4.25 2.59 -20.31
C LEU A 86 3.82 3.01 -21.72
N ILE A 87 2.56 3.39 -21.88
CA ILE A 87 2.04 3.83 -23.19
C ILE A 87 2.84 5.03 -23.69
N GLN A 88 3.18 5.97 -22.80
CA GLN A 88 4.02 7.13 -23.14
C GLN A 88 5.39 6.72 -23.67
N ILE A 89 6.05 5.71 -23.08
CA ILE A 89 7.36 5.22 -23.55
C ILE A 89 7.27 4.64 -24.97
N PHE A 90 6.15 3.98 -25.31
CA PHE A 90 5.97 3.35 -26.63
C PHE A 90 5.48 4.32 -27.71
N GLU A 91 4.54 5.20 -27.40
CA GLU A 91 3.95 6.12 -28.38
C GLU A 91 4.66 7.49 -28.46
N ASN A 92 5.44 7.85 -27.44
CA ASN A 92 6.20 9.10 -27.34
C ASN A 92 5.39 10.37 -27.71
N THR A 93 4.12 10.41 -27.35
CA THR A 93 3.23 11.55 -27.63
C THR A 93 3.34 12.61 -26.54
N GLN A 94 3.49 13.88 -26.94
CA GLN A 94 3.58 15.01 -26.00
C GLN A 94 2.30 15.17 -25.15
N GLU A 95 1.13 14.85 -25.70
CA GLU A 95 -0.15 14.91 -24.99
C GLU A 95 -0.21 13.93 -23.81
N LEU A 96 0.31 12.71 -23.97
CA LEU A 96 0.40 11.75 -22.87
C LEU A 96 1.36 12.22 -21.77
N SER A 97 2.49 12.83 -22.15
CA SER A 97 3.43 13.40 -21.18
C SER A 97 2.78 14.51 -20.35
N TYR A 98 2.00 15.38 -20.99
CA TYR A 98 1.24 16.43 -20.32
C TYR A 98 0.16 15.85 -19.39
N LEU A 99 -0.60 14.86 -19.85
CA LEU A 99 -1.60 14.18 -19.01
C LEU A 99 -0.98 13.48 -17.80
N LEU A 100 0.14 12.78 -18.00
CA LEU A 100 0.85 12.07 -16.94
C LEU A 100 1.35 13.03 -15.86
N SER A 101 2.03 14.10 -16.29
CA SER A 101 2.62 15.10 -15.38
C SER A 101 1.57 15.96 -14.67
N THR A 102 0.44 16.24 -15.32
CA THR A 102 -0.59 17.15 -14.76
C THR A 102 -1.60 16.42 -13.87
N TYR A 103 -1.99 15.19 -14.22
CA TYR A 103 -3.07 14.49 -13.53
C TYR A 103 -2.59 13.24 -12.82
N PHE A 104 -1.89 12.35 -13.53
CA PHE A 104 -1.60 11.02 -13.00
C PHE A 104 -0.46 10.99 -12.00
N VAL A 105 0.43 11.98 -12.01
CA VAL A 105 1.51 12.11 -11.01
C VAL A 105 0.97 12.21 -9.59
N TYR A 106 -0.24 12.75 -9.41
CA TYR A 106 -0.88 12.95 -8.11
C TYR A 106 -1.64 11.73 -7.60
N VAL A 107 -2.00 10.79 -8.49
CA VAL A 107 -2.81 9.62 -8.12
C VAL A 107 -2.11 8.74 -7.08
N PRO A 108 -0.79 8.47 -7.16
CA PRO A 108 -0.08 7.80 -6.08
C PRO A 108 -0.15 8.56 -4.75
N TYR A 109 -0.21 9.89 -4.73
CA TYR A 109 -0.27 10.64 -3.47
C TYR A 109 -1.60 10.48 -2.71
N ILE A 110 -2.66 10.10 -3.42
CA ILE A 110 -3.94 9.76 -2.81
C ILE A 110 -3.77 8.59 -1.83
N GLN A 111 -2.89 7.63 -2.15
CA GLN A 111 -2.62 6.48 -1.27
C GLN A 111 -2.14 6.93 0.12
N THR A 112 -1.31 7.97 0.17
CA THR A 112 -0.69 8.50 1.39
C THR A 112 -1.72 9.19 2.27
N LEU A 113 -2.77 9.77 1.68
CA LEU A 113 -3.89 10.38 2.39
C LEU A 113 -4.81 9.32 3.02
N PHE A 114 -5.03 8.20 2.33
CA PHE A 114 -5.92 7.13 2.82
C PHE A 114 -5.23 6.14 3.77
N LEU A 115 -3.90 6.03 3.73
CA LEU A 115 -3.13 5.16 4.63
C LEU A 115 -3.43 5.41 6.13
N PRO A 116 -3.40 6.64 6.67
CA PRO A 116 -3.74 6.88 8.07
C PRO A 116 -5.19 6.53 8.38
N ILE A 117 -6.13 6.76 7.45
CA ILE A 117 -7.56 6.43 7.62
C ILE A 117 -7.74 4.91 7.75
N ILE A 118 -7.08 4.13 6.89
CA ILE A 118 -7.07 2.67 6.96
C ILE A 118 -6.44 2.22 8.28
N CYS A 119 -5.28 2.77 8.67
CA CYS A 119 -4.66 2.44 9.95
C CYS A 119 -5.61 2.71 11.13
N LEU A 120 -6.30 3.85 11.14
CA LEU A 120 -7.21 4.25 12.22
C LEU A 120 -8.47 3.38 12.29
N LEU A 121 -9.03 2.99 11.13
CA LEU A 121 -10.20 2.10 11.04
C LEU A 121 -9.95 0.71 11.65
N PHE A 122 -8.77 0.16 11.42
CA PHE A 122 -8.45 -1.22 11.83
C PHE A 122 -7.73 -1.31 13.19
N MET A 123 -7.27 -0.20 13.77
CA MET A 123 -6.74 -0.11 15.14
C MET A 123 -7.72 0.60 16.11
N PRO A 124 -8.76 -0.11 16.61
CA PRO A 124 -9.69 0.46 17.58
C PRO A 124 -9.00 0.86 18.90
N ASP A 125 -7.94 0.16 19.30
CA ASP A 125 -7.16 0.47 20.51
C ASP A 125 -6.51 1.87 20.40
N MET A 126 -6.08 2.26 19.18
CA MET A 126 -5.58 3.62 18.93
C MET A 126 -6.71 4.64 18.84
N ARG A 127 -7.86 4.28 18.26
CA ARG A 127 -9.04 5.16 18.23
C ARG A 127 -9.50 5.54 19.63
N HIS A 128 -9.51 4.59 20.56
CA HIS A 128 -9.85 4.85 21.97
C HIS A 128 -8.81 5.74 22.67
N LYS A 129 -7.51 5.51 22.45
CA LYS A 129 -6.45 6.39 22.98
C LYS A 129 -6.44 7.78 22.37
N LEU A 130 -6.74 7.90 21.08
CA LEU A 130 -6.82 9.20 20.42
C LEU A 130 -8.00 10.00 20.98
N HIS A 131 -9.15 9.35 21.17
CA HIS A 131 -10.31 9.97 21.81
C HIS A 131 -10.00 10.42 23.24
N SER A 132 -9.30 9.60 24.05
CA SER A 132 -8.92 10.00 25.40
C SER A 132 -8.00 11.21 25.40
N LEU A 133 -6.99 11.26 24.52
CA LEU A 133 -6.08 12.40 24.37
C LEU A 133 -6.81 13.68 23.92
N PHE A 134 -7.73 13.58 22.97
CA PHE A 134 -8.58 14.70 22.59
C PHE A 134 -9.47 15.16 23.74
N THR A 135 -9.96 14.26 24.59
CA THR A 135 -10.80 14.63 25.74
C THR A 135 -9.98 15.33 26.83
N GLU A 136 -8.75 14.88 27.09
CA GLU A 136 -7.83 15.52 28.03
C GLU A 136 -7.35 16.90 27.55
N SER A 137 -7.15 17.08 26.24
CA SER A 137 -6.69 18.35 25.66
C SER A 137 -7.75 19.46 25.69
N TYR A 138 -9.03 19.12 25.86
CA TYR A 138 -10.15 20.06 25.92
C TYR A 138 -10.57 20.42 27.36
N PHE A 139 -10.04 19.74 28.38
CA PHE A 139 -10.40 19.93 29.79
C PHE A 139 -9.22 20.32 30.71
N GLY A 140 -8.04 20.57 30.15
CA GLY A 140 -6.88 21.15 30.86
C GLY A 140 -6.64 22.59 30.45
#